data_AF-A0A916ZLM7-F1
#
_entry.id   AF-A0A916ZLM7-F1
#
_cell.length_a   1.000
_cell.length_b   1.000
_cell.length_c   1.000
_cell.angle_alpha   90.00
_cell.angle_beta   90.00
_cell.angle_gamma   90.00
#
_symmetry.space_group_name_H-M   'P 1'
#
loop_
_entity.id
_entity.type
_entity.pdbx_description
1 polymer ?
#
loop_
_entity_poly.entity_id
_entity_poly.type
_entity_poly.pdbx_seq_one_letter_code
_entity_poly.pdbx_strand_id
1 'polypeptide(L)'
;MQLAIAPTGFPLKPPPLRAPDAARRDAEIALKFETLIAETLLRSARAAQLGDDGLGASGGQVRDMIDHSRAEAIARAAPLGVARLLAAERARTMPEPRRMETQK
;
A
#
# COMPACT_ATOMS: atom_id res chain seq x y z
N MET A 1 35.89 -23.70 43.99
CA MET A 1 35.92 -23.55 42.53
C MET A 1 34.48 -23.36 42.05
N GLN A 2 34.12 -22.17 41.56
CA GLN A 2 32.79 -21.85 41.02
C GLN A 2 32.94 -21.47 39.55
N LEU A 3 32.25 -22.20 38.68
CA LEU A 3 32.15 -21.93 37.25
C LEU A 3 31.06 -20.86 37.03
N ALA A 4 31.46 -19.66 36.64
CA ALA A 4 30.55 -18.61 36.22
C ALA A 4 30.13 -18.87 34.75
N ILE A 5 28.85 -19.12 34.52
CA ILE A 5 28.27 -19.22 33.18
C ILE A 5 27.74 -17.82 32.83
N ALA A 6 28.37 -17.16 31.85
CA ALA A 6 27.91 -15.88 31.34
C ALA A 6 26.74 -16.11 30.35
N PRO A 7 25.64 -15.34 30.40
CA PRO A 7 24.60 -15.40 29.39
C PRO A 7 25.06 -14.67 28.12
N THR A 8 25.39 -15.42 27.07
CA THR A 8 25.67 -14.87 25.75
C THR A 8 24.36 -14.41 25.11
N GLY A 9 23.98 -13.16 25.36
CA GLY A 9 22.89 -12.50 24.66
C GLY A 9 23.26 -12.28 23.19
N PHE A 10 22.48 -12.85 22.27
CA PHE A 10 22.61 -12.55 20.84
C PHE A 10 22.29 -11.07 20.61
N PRO A 11 23.18 -10.28 19.97
CA PRO A 11 22.82 -8.93 19.56
C PRO A 11 21.82 -9.03 18.41
N LEU A 12 20.53 -8.88 18.69
CA LEU A 12 19.53 -8.62 17.67
C LEU A 12 19.82 -7.22 17.12
N LYS A 13 20.67 -7.16 16.09
CA LYS A 13 20.89 -5.95 15.30
C LYS A 13 19.52 -5.49 14.79
N PRO A 14 19.05 -4.27 15.14
CA PRO A 14 17.79 -3.79 14.62
C PRO A 14 17.87 -3.78 13.08
N PRO A 15 16.80 -4.17 12.38
CA PRO A 15 16.78 -4.13 10.92
C PRO A 15 17.13 -2.71 10.46
N PRO A 16 17.87 -2.55 9.34
CA PRO A 16 18.22 -1.24 8.84
C PRO A 16 16.95 -0.41 8.66
N LEU A 17 16.91 0.76 9.30
CA LEU A 17 15.84 1.73 9.13
C LEU A 17 15.75 2.05 7.63
N ARG A 18 14.63 1.69 6.99
CA ARG A 18 14.33 2.12 5.62
C ARG A 18 14.44 3.64 5.57
N ALA A 19 15.10 4.16 4.53
CA ALA A 19 15.23 5.61 4.35
C ALA A 19 13.82 6.24 4.39
N PRO A 20 13.61 7.33 5.15
CA PRO A 20 12.29 7.94 5.34
C PRO A 20 11.61 8.32 4.02
N ASP A 21 12.40 8.66 2.99
CA ASP A 21 11.90 8.96 1.65
C ASP A 21 11.29 7.74 0.95
N ALA A 22 11.82 6.54 1.17
CA ALA A 22 11.28 5.31 0.59
C ALA A 22 9.92 4.95 1.23
N ALA A 23 9.82 5.08 2.56
CA ALA A 23 8.55 4.83 3.26
C ALA A 23 7.45 5.81 2.85
N ARG A 24 7.80 7.09 2.64
CA ARG A 24 6.86 8.11 2.16
C ARG A 24 6.40 7.82 0.74
N ARG A 25 7.31 7.48 -0.18
CA ARG A 25 6.98 7.09 -1.56
C ARG A 25 6.10 5.85 -1.62
N ASP A 26 6.40 4.83 -0.80
CA ASP A 26 5.60 3.61 -0.74
C ASP A 26 4.17 3.91 -0.25
N ALA A 27 4.01 4.80 0.73
CA ALA A 27 2.70 5.25 1.21
C ALA A 27 1.91 6.02 0.14
N GLU A 28 2.57 6.90 -0.64
CA GLU A 28 1.94 7.61 -1.76
C GLU A 28 1.50 6.65 -2.88
N ILE A 29 2.31 5.65 -3.19
CA ILE A 29 1.99 4.64 -4.20
C ILE A 29 0.82 3.77 -3.71
N ALA A 30 0.84 3.35 -2.43
CA ALA A 30 -0.24 2.60 -1.82
C ALA A 30 -1.56 3.36 -1.89
N LEU A 31 -1.54 4.66 -1.54
CA LEU A 31 -2.71 5.51 -1.62
C LEU A 31 -3.26 5.58 -3.06
N LYS A 32 -2.42 5.86 -4.05
CA LYS A 32 -2.84 5.92 -5.46
C LYS A 32 -3.45 4.61 -5.93
N PHE A 33 -2.86 3.48 -5.55
CA PHE A 33 -3.36 2.17 -5.90
C PHE A 33 -4.74 1.89 -5.28
N GLU A 34 -4.92 2.22 -4.00
CA GLU A 34 -6.21 2.01 -3.33
C GLU A 34 -7.29 2.98 -3.84
N THR A 35 -6.92 4.21 -4.22
CA THR A 35 -7.83 5.12 -4.93
C THR A 35 -8.33 4.51 -6.24
N LEU A 36 -7.45 3.88 -7.04
CA LEU A 36 -7.87 3.22 -8.29
C LEU A 36 -8.85 2.07 -8.04
N ILE A 37 -8.63 1.29 -6.98
CA ILE A 37 -9.55 0.21 -6.59
C ILE A 37 -10.91 0.80 -6.20
N ALA A 38 -10.93 1.79 -5.32
CA ALA A 38 -12.16 2.43 -4.87
C ALA A 38 -12.93 3.06 -6.03
N GLU A 39 -12.23 3.72 -6.97
CA GLU A 39 -12.84 4.30 -8.17
C GLU A 39 -13.46 3.21 -9.06
N THR A 40 -12.75 2.10 -9.24
CA THR A 40 -13.26 0.95 -10.01
C THR A 40 -14.52 0.38 -9.36
N LEU A 41 -14.53 0.25 -8.03
CA LEU A 41 -15.70 -0.22 -7.28
C LEU A 41 -16.89 0.72 -7.45
N LEU A 42 -16.70 2.03 -7.29
CA LEU A 42 -17.74 3.04 -7.49
C LEU A 42 -18.30 3.01 -8.91
N ARG A 43 -17.42 2.94 -9.92
CA ARG A 43 -17.81 2.81 -11.32
C ARG A 43 -18.60 1.54 -11.58
N SER A 44 -18.19 0.41 -11.00
CA SER A 44 -18.87 -0.87 -11.15
C SER A 44 -20.25 -0.89 -10.47
N ALA A 45 -20.37 -0.31 -9.28
CA ALA A 45 -21.64 -0.19 -8.57
C ALA A 45 -22.65 0.62 -9.40
N ARG A 46 -22.21 1.72 -10.00
CA ARG A 46 -23.06 2.51 -10.89
C ARG A 46 -23.42 1.77 -12.17
N ALA A 47 -22.49 1.06 -12.80
CA ALA A 47 -22.77 0.25 -13.99
C ALA A 47 -23.81 -0.85 -13.69
N ALA A 48 -23.81 -1.37 -12.47
CA ALA A 48 -24.83 -2.29 -11.95
C ALA A 48 -26.12 -1.60 -11.50
N GLN A 49 -26.27 -0.28 -11.70
CA GLN A 49 -27.41 0.55 -11.28
C GLN A 49 -27.68 0.50 -9.78
N LEU A 50 -26.64 0.25 -8.97
CA LEU A 50 -26.70 0.30 -7.51
C LEU A 50 -26.63 1.77 -7.06
N GLY A 51 -27.69 2.53 -7.36
CA GLY A 51 -27.86 3.93 -6.97
C GLY A 51 -28.04 4.86 -8.17
N ASP A 52 -29.02 5.76 -8.05
CA ASP A 52 -29.19 6.90 -8.95
C ASP A 52 -28.36 8.08 -8.41
N ASP A 53 -27.55 8.69 -9.27
CA ASP A 53 -26.77 9.87 -8.93
C ASP A 53 -27.39 11.17 -9.45
N GLY A 54 -28.55 11.10 -10.12
CA GLY A 54 -29.31 12.25 -10.59
C GLY A 54 -28.64 13.04 -11.72
N LEU A 55 -27.48 12.60 -12.24
CA LEU A 55 -26.70 13.32 -13.24
C LEU A 55 -27.11 12.99 -14.69
N GLY A 56 -28.03 12.05 -14.89
CA GLY A 56 -28.53 11.64 -16.20
C GLY A 56 -27.43 11.16 -17.17
N ALA A 57 -27.70 11.21 -18.47
CA ALA A 57 -26.79 10.73 -19.53
C ALA A 57 -25.64 11.69 -19.85
N SER A 58 -25.78 12.99 -19.53
CA SER A 58 -24.84 14.04 -19.92
C SER A 58 -23.75 14.31 -18.87
N GLY A 59 -23.85 13.73 -17.67
CA GLY A 59 -22.96 14.02 -16.54
C GLY A 59 -21.64 13.25 -16.50
N GLY A 60 -21.24 12.55 -17.56
CA GLY A 60 -20.11 11.59 -17.55
C GLY A 60 -18.81 12.14 -16.95
N GLN A 61 -18.32 13.29 -17.43
CA GLN A 61 -17.05 13.85 -16.97
C GLN A 61 -17.11 14.40 -15.53
N VAL A 62 -18.24 15.01 -15.14
CA VAL A 62 -18.48 15.49 -13.77
C VAL A 62 -18.55 14.30 -12.81
N ARG A 63 -19.19 13.22 -13.25
CA ARG A 63 -19.34 11.98 -12.52
C ARG A 63 -18.00 11.28 -12.28
N ASP A 64 -17.15 11.19 -13.31
CA ASP A 64 -15.79 10.66 -13.16
C ASP A 64 -14.96 11.46 -12.15
N MET A 65 -15.08 12.80 -12.18
CA MET A 65 -14.40 13.67 -11.21
C MET A 65 -14.91 13.45 -9.78
N ILE A 66 -16.23 13.30 -9.60
CA ILE A 66 -16.84 13.02 -8.29
C ILE A 66 -16.40 11.65 -7.78
N ASP A 67 -16.40 10.63 -8.64
CA ASP A 67 -15.96 9.29 -8.28
C ASP A 67 -14.49 9.28 -7.85
N HIS A 68 -13.62 9.96 -8.59
CA HIS A 68 -12.22 10.08 -8.23
C HIS A 68 -12.03 10.75 -6.86
N SER A 69 -12.73 11.88 -6.64
CA SER A 69 -12.69 12.60 -5.36
C SER A 69 -13.18 11.74 -4.19
N ARG A 70 -14.27 10.99 -4.39
CA ARG A 70 -14.81 10.06 -3.39
C ARG A 70 -13.88 8.88 -3.16
N ALA A 71 -13.32 8.31 -4.21
CA ALA A 71 -12.38 7.21 -4.13
C ALA A 71 -11.12 7.59 -3.35
N GLU A 72 -10.59 8.80 -3.58
CA GLU A 72 -9.45 9.31 -2.82
C GLU A 72 -9.80 9.51 -1.35
N ALA A 73 -10.97 10.07 -1.05
CA ALA A 73 -11.45 10.21 0.32
C ALA A 73 -11.61 8.86 1.03
N ILE A 74 -12.17 7.85 0.33
CA ILE A 74 -12.31 6.47 0.83
C ILE A 74 -10.92 5.87 1.11
N ALA A 75 -10.00 5.95 0.15
CA ALA A 75 -8.67 5.37 0.29
C ALA A 75 -7.87 6.02 1.45
N ARG A 76 -8.08 7.32 1.72
CA ARG A 76 -7.47 8.01 2.87
C ARG A 76 -8.13 7.65 4.20
N ALA A 77 -9.45 7.54 4.25
CA ALA A 77 -10.21 7.34 5.48
C ALA A 77 -10.27 5.86 5.92
N ALA A 78 -10.41 4.95 4.95
CA ALA A 78 -10.59 3.52 5.17
C ALA A 78 -9.77 2.73 4.13
N PRO A 79 -8.44 2.71 4.27
CA PRO A 79 -7.61 1.93 3.37
C PRO A 79 -7.97 0.44 3.45
N LEU A 80 -8.17 -0.18 2.29
CA LEU A 80 -8.51 -1.60 2.17
C LEU A 80 -7.33 -2.51 2.53
N GLY A 81 -6.12 -1.96 2.55
CA GLY A 81 -4.90 -2.68 2.92
C GLY A 81 -4.36 -3.61 1.83
N VAL A 82 -4.97 -3.59 0.63
CA VAL A 82 -4.56 -4.45 -0.50
C VAL A 82 -3.14 -4.12 -0.94
N ALA A 83 -2.77 -2.84 -0.98
CA ALA A 83 -1.41 -2.42 -1.33
C ALA A 83 -0.38 -3.01 -0.36
N ARG A 84 -0.71 -3.02 0.94
CA ARG A 84 0.15 -3.59 1.99
C ARG A 84 0.30 -5.10 1.84
N LEU A 85 -0.79 -5.80 1.55
CA LEU A 85 -0.77 -7.25 1.35
C LEU A 85 0.06 -7.64 0.12
N LEU A 86 -0.09 -6.91 -0.99
CA LEU A 86 0.71 -7.13 -2.20
C LEU A 86 2.19 -6.85 -1.97
N ALA A 87 2.53 -5.78 -1.24
CA ALA A 87 3.91 -5.48 -0.89
C ALA A 87 4.52 -6.58 0.01
N ALA A 88 3.76 -7.10 0.97
CA ALA A 88 4.17 -8.18 1.84
C ALA A 88 4.39 -9.50 1.07
N GLU A 89 3.48 -9.84 0.15
CA GLU A 89 3.60 -11.05 -0.67
C GLU A 89 4.78 -10.95 -1.65
N ARG A 90 5.01 -9.78 -2.24
CA ARG A 90 6.20 -9.54 -3.07
C ARG A 90 7.49 -9.73 -2.28
N ALA A 91 7.56 -9.19 -1.06
CA ALA A 91 8.72 -9.36 -0.20
C ALA A 91 8.95 -10.83 0.21
N ARG A 92 7.87 -11.62 0.33
CA ARG A 92 7.92 -13.06 0.62
C ARG A 92 8.44 -13.87 -0.57
N THR A 93 8.00 -13.56 -1.78
CA THR A 93 8.27 -14.34 -3.00
C THR A 93 9.55 -13.93 -3.72
N MET A 94 10.02 -12.70 -3.51
CA MET A 94 11.26 -12.17 -4.08
C MET A 94 12.11 -11.56 -2.97
N PRO A 95 12.97 -12.35 -2.28
CA PRO A 95 14.00 -11.77 -1.44
C PRO A 95 14.88 -10.85 -2.29
N GLU A 96 15.23 -9.67 -1.77
CA GLU A 96 16.01 -8.64 -2.50
C GLU A 96 17.19 -9.25 -3.28
N PRO A 97 17.51 -8.73 -4.49
CA PRO A 97 18.67 -9.20 -5.22
C PRO A 97 19.89 -9.02 -4.33
N ARG A 98 20.60 -10.12 -4.04
CA ARG A 98 21.88 -10.10 -3.32
C ARG A 98 22.73 -9.02 -3.96
N ARG A 99 22.97 -7.93 -3.22
CA ARG A 99 23.96 -6.93 -3.63
C ARG A 99 25.27 -7.70 -3.75
N MET A 100 25.68 -7.97 -4.99
CA MET A 100 26.97 -8.58 -5.23
C MET A 100 27.99 -7.55 -4.75
N GLU A 101 28.57 -7.82 -3.59
CA GLU A 101 29.69 -7.05 -3.09
C GLU A 101 30.78 -7.14 -4.16
N THR A 102 31.00 -6.03 -4.85
CA THR A 102 32.18 -5.83 -5.67
C THR A 102 33.34 -5.71 -4.68
N GLN A 103 33.84 -6.88 -4.24
CA GLN A 103 35.08 -6.98 -3.51
C GLN A 103 36.19 -6.60 -4.49
N LYS A 104 36.84 -5.47 -4.23
CA LYS A 104 38.10 -5.10 -4.85
C LYS A 104 39.24 -5.89 -4.24
#